data_AF-A0A4T0UXJ3-F1
#
_entry.id   AF-A0A4T0UXJ3-F1
#
_cell.length_a   1.000
_cell.length_b   1.000
_cell.length_c   1.000
_cell.angle_alpha   90.00
_cell.angle_beta   90.00
_cell.angle_gamma   90.00
#
_symmetry.space_group_name_H-M   'P 1'
#
loop_
_entity.id
_entity.type
_entity.pdbx_description
1 polymer ?
#
loop_
_entity_poly.entity_id
_entity_poly.type
_entity_poly.pdbx_seq_one_letter_code
_entity_poly.pdbx_strand_id
1 'polypeptide(L)'
;MSALHILVHRAYVGKAHLALGYARWADYVASEFEMSRARSYQLLGQHEVITALSRAAGTDVSDIVTEKVARDIKPHLAAVSAEVADRSRELGDQDQDQILTVVAEVLNATRRPDADRLNRMPSMAKLRASQARGNSTDLWYTPRTAVAPLLAILPPPPLRVWAHADVRGRSHIVDVLEEAGYDVVCSDLSTGQDFFTFTAAEVEAMGVDVAVTNPPYSVRRRWLAHLVDLGLPFALLVPETGVGEWAFEPLRTAGAEAGLLLLNRRIAFSQRWGERPVGNPPFSSGWVCRGLLPAGQQLVFGEVPATY
;
A
#
# COMPACT_ATOMS: atom_id res chain seq x y z
N MET A 1 -21.40 26.88 9.41
CA MET A 1 -20.74 27.70 8.34
C MET A 1 -21.21 27.18 7.00
N SER A 2 -21.75 28.01 6.10
CA SER A 2 -22.15 27.57 4.76
C SER A 2 -20.94 26.95 4.04
N ALA A 3 -20.94 25.63 3.86
CA ALA A 3 -19.83 24.90 3.31
C ALA A 3 -19.61 25.30 1.84
N LEU A 4 -18.41 25.79 1.50
CA LEU A 4 -18.01 26.39 0.21
C LEU A 4 -18.50 25.62 -1.03
N HIS A 5 -18.59 24.29 -0.95
CA HIS A 5 -19.11 23.43 -2.02
C HIS A 5 -20.57 23.75 -2.42
N ILE A 6 -21.41 24.20 -1.48
CA ILE A 6 -22.80 24.60 -1.75
C ILE A 6 -22.84 25.87 -2.60
N LEU A 7 -22.01 26.87 -2.27
CA LEU A 7 -21.93 28.14 -3.01
C LEU A 7 -21.44 27.90 -4.45
N VAL A 8 -20.39 27.10 -4.59
CA VAL A 8 -19.85 26.72 -5.90
C VAL A 8 -20.87 25.95 -6.72
N HIS A 9 -21.61 25.01 -6.12
CA HIS A 9 -22.66 24.26 -6.81
C HIS A 9 -23.81 25.17 -7.28
N ARG A 10 -24.32 26.05 -6.42
CA ARG A 10 -25.38 27.01 -6.78
C ARG A 10 -24.93 27.94 -7.90
N ALA A 11 -23.72 28.48 -7.81
CA ALA A 11 -23.16 29.34 -8.86
C ALA A 11 -22.99 28.60 -10.20
N TYR A 12 -22.60 27.31 -10.15
CA TYR A 12 -22.43 26.49 -11.34
C TYR A 12 -23.77 26.17 -12.01
N VAL A 13 -24.74 25.65 -11.25
CA VAL A 13 -26.10 25.30 -11.75
C VAL A 13 -26.83 26.54 -12.24
N GLY A 14 -26.74 27.65 -11.51
CA GLY A 14 -27.34 28.93 -11.88
C GLY A 14 -26.61 29.66 -13.01
N LYS A 15 -25.52 29.10 -13.54
CA LYS A 15 -24.68 29.71 -14.58
C LYS A 15 -24.24 31.15 -14.22
N ALA A 16 -23.88 31.38 -12.96
CA ALA A 16 -23.54 32.71 -12.44
C ALA A 16 -22.42 33.41 -13.26
N HIS A 17 -21.45 32.64 -13.76
CA HIS A 17 -20.42 33.15 -14.66
C HIS A 17 -21.00 33.91 -15.88
N LEU A 18 -22.06 33.39 -16.51
CA LEU A 18 -22.69 34.07 -17.64
C LEU A 18 -23.46 35.32 -17.19
N ALA A 19 -24.16 35.23 -16.06
CA ALA A 19 -24.93 36.35 -15.51
C ALA A 19 -24.03 37.55 -15.13
N LEU A 20 -22.79 37.28 -14.73
CA LEU A 20 -21.78 38.29 -14.40
C LEU A 20 -20.83 38.61 -15.57
N GLY A 21 -21.09 38.10 -16.78
CA GLY A 21 -20.35 38.45 -17.99
C GLY A 21 -19.04 37.70 -18.23
N TYR A 22 -18.74 36.67 -17.44
CA TYR A 22 -17.59 35.79 -17.68
C TYR A 22 -17.89 34.77 -18.78
N ALA A 23 -17.04 34.73 -19.81
CA ALA A 23 -17.19 33.80 -20.93
C ALA A 23 -16.96 32.33 -20.54
N ARG A 24 -16.12 32.06 -19.52
CA ARG A 24 -15.80 30.70 -19.07
C ARG A 24 -15.92 30.60 -17.56
N TRP A 25 -16.43 29.45 -17.09
CA TRP A 25 -16.48 29.12 -15.67
C TRP A 25 -15.13 29.27 -14.96
N ALA A 26 -14.04 28.90 -15.65
CA ALA A 26 -12.68 29.00 -15.10
C ALA A 26 -12.28 30.44 -14.75
N ASP A 27 -12.71 31.41 -15.56
CA ASP A 27 -12.40 32.83 -15.33
C ASP A 27 -13.20 33.33 -14.13
N TYR A 28 -14.49 32.97 -14.04
CA TYR A 28 -15.36 33.30 -12.91
C TYR A 28 -14.83 32.76 -11.57
N VAL A 29 -14.45 31.48 -11.49
CA VAL A 29 -13.97 30.92 -10.20
C VAL A 29 -12.58 31.41 -9.82
N ALA A 30 -11.76 31.80 -10.79
CA ALA A 30 -10.47 32.43 -10.52
C ALA A 30 -10.66 33.84 -9.94
N SER A 31 -11.59 34.62 -10.50
CA SER A 31 -11.85 35.99 -10.08
C SER A 31 -12.68 36.10 -8.81
N GLU A 32 -13.77 35.34 -8.69
CA GLU A 32 -14.77 35.50 -7.60
C GLU A 32 -14.49 34.61 -6.39
N PHE A 33 -13.75 33.51 -6.58
CA PHE A 33 -13.49 32.53 -5.53
C PHE A 33 -11.99 32.26 -5.31
N GLU A 34 -11.11 32.97 -6.02
CA GLU A 34 -9.65 32.83 -5.94
C GLU A 34 -9.17 31.37 -6.03
N MET A 35 -9.85 30.56 -6.85
CA MET A 35 -9.56 29.12 -6.96
C MET A 35 -9.36 28.66 -8.40
N SER A 36 -8.61 27.57 -8.54
CA SER A 36 -8.42 26.94 -9.84
C SER A 36 -9.71 26.27 -10.33
N ARG A 37 -9.84 26.16 -11.66
CA ARG A 37 -10.89 25.37 -12.30
C ARG A 37 -10.97 23.95 -11.70
N ALA A 38 -9.84 23.28 -11.53
CA ALA A 38 -9.78 21.93 -10.97
C ALA A 38 -10.36 21.88 -9.55
N ARG A 39 -10.00 22.83 -8.69
CA ARG A 39 -10.54 22.93 -7.34
C ARG A 39 -12.05 23.14 -7.34
N SER A 40 -12.58 23.95 -8.25
CA SER A 40 -14.04 24.15 -8.36
C SER A 40 -14.77 22.85 -8.70
N TYR A 41 -14.26 22.03 -9.61
CA TYR A 41 -14.87 20.73 -9.94
C TYR A 41 -14.73 19.70 -8.83
N GLN A 42 -13.66 19.75 -8.03
CA GLN A 42 -13.55 18.93 -6.81
C GLN A 42 -14.66 19.28 -5.83
N LEU A 43 -14.96 20.56 -5.63
CA LEU A 43 -16.05 21.02 -4.76
C LEU A 43 -17.43 20.63 -5.31
N LEU A 44 -17.63 20.69 -6.63
CA LEU A 44 -18.86 20.18 -7.25
C LEU A 44 -19.03 18.68 -7.01
N GLY A 45 -17.95 17.90 -7.17
CA GLY A 45 -17.95 16.47 -6.87
C GLY A 45 -18.18 16.17 -5.39
N GLN A 46 -17.61 16.98 -4.50
CA GLN A 46 -17.86 16.86 -3.06
C GLN A 46 -19.34 17.12 -2.73
N HIS A 47 -19.95 18.17 -3.33
CA HIS A 47 -21.37 18.47 -3.13
C HIS A 47 -22.27 17.31 -3.58
N GLU A 48 -22.01 16.75 -4.76
CA GLU A 48 -22.76 15.62 -5.31
C GLU A 48 -22.75 14.41 -4.36
N VAL A 49 -21.57 14.06 -3.82
CA VAL A 49 -21.44 12.94 -2.86
C VAL A 49 -22.15 13.24 -1.54
N ILE A 50 -21.95 14.42 -0.96
CA ILE A 50 -22.63 14.83 0.29
C ILE A 50 -24.14 14.75 0.11
N THR A 51 -24.68 15.31 -0.98
CA THR A 51 -26.13 15.30 -1.22
C THR A 51 -26.69 13.90 -1.37
N ALA A 52 -26.01 13.02 -2.11
CA ALA A 52 -26.45 11.63 -2.28
C ALA A 52 -26.44 10.85 -0.95
N LEU A 53 -25.36 10.97 -0.19
CA LEU A 53 -25.20 10.26 1.08
C LEU A 53 -26.12 10.80 2.18
N SER A 54 -26.30 12.12 2.27
CA SER A 54 -27.27 12.71 3.21
C SER A 54 -28.69 12.25 2.93
N ARG A 55 -29.06 12.15 1.65
CA ARG A 55 -30.36 11.61 1.26
C ARG A 55 -30.51 10.13 1.62
N ALA A 56 -29.46 9.34 1.43
CA ALA A 56 -29.46 7.93 1.78
C ALA A 56 -29.56 7.72 3.30
N ALA A 57 -28.77 8.47 4.07
CA ALA A 57 -28.70 8.36 5.52
C ALA A 57 -29.91 9.00 6.25
N GLY A 58 -30.64 9.90 5.60
CA GLY A 58 -31.71 10.68 6.24
C GLY A 58 -31.20 11.80 7.15
N THR A 59 -29.89 12.08 7.17
CA THR A 59 -29.25 13.11 8.00
C THR A 59 -28.14 13.84 7.24
N ASP A 60 -27.70 15.00 7.74
CA ASP A 60 -26.57 15.72 7.16
C ASP A 60 -25.26 14.96 7.43
N VAL A 61 -24.44 14.77 6.40
CA VAL A 61 -23.14 14.06 6.49
C VAL A 61 -21.97 14.97 6.10
N SER A 62 -22.21 16.28 5.96
CA SER A 62 -21.19 17.23 5.49
C SER A 62 -19.88 17.17 6.27
N ASP A 63 -19.96 16.90 7.58
CA ASP A 63 -18.82 16.96 8.48
C ASP A 63 -17.88 15.75 8.36
N ILE A 64 -18.39 14.63 7.85
CA ILE A 64 -17.60 13.39 7.66
C ILE A 64 -17.10 13.20 6.22
N VAL A 65 -17.65 13.96 5.26
CA VAL A 65 -17.30 13.85 3.83
C VAL A 65 -16.35 14.99 3.41
N THR A 66 -15.05 14.75 3.58
CA THR A 66 -14.00 15.62 3.03
C THR A 66 -13.91 15.51 1.49
N GLU A 67 -13.22 16.45 0.82
CA GLU A 67 -12.98 16.37 -0.63
C GLU A 67 -12.31 15.05 -1.04
N LYS A 68 -11.32 14.60 -0.26
CA LYS A 68 -10.64 13.33 -0.50
C LYS A 68 -11.59 12.15 -0.40
N VAL A 69 -12.42 12.11 0.65
CA VAL A 69 -13.45 11.07 0.83
C VAL A 69 -14.41 11.07 -0.36
N ALA A 70 -14.92 12.24 -0.75
CA ALA A 70 -15.83 12.35 -1.89
C ALA A 70 -15.20 11.84 -3.19
N ARG A 71 -13.96 12.23 -3.47
CA ARG A 71 -13.24 11.79 -4.66
C ARG A 71 -13.00 10.28 -4.69
N ASP A 72 -12.67 9.68 -3.54
CA ASP A 72 -12.42 8.25 -3.43
C ASP A 72 -13.72 7.43 -3.57
N ILE A 73 -14.85 7.97 -3.08
CA ILE A 73 -16.18 7.31 -3.08
C ILE A 73 -16.94 7.51 -4.39
N LYS A 74 -16.75 8.64 -5.08
CA LYS A 74 -17.52 9.02 -6.28
C LYS A 74 -17.68 7.90 -7.33
N PRO A 75 -16.66 7.08 -7.66
CA PRO A 75 -16.82 5.96 -8.60
C PRO A 75 -17.79 4.86 -8.14
N HIS A 76 -18.05 4.76 -6.83
CA HIS A 76 -18.89 3.74 -6.19
C HIS A 76 -20.15 4.33 -5.54
N LEU A 77 -20.45 5.61 -5.80
CA LEU A 77 -21.45 6.39 -5.06
C LEU A 77 -22.83 5.71 -5.02
N ALA A 78 -23.26 5.09 -6.11
CA ALA A 78 -24.55 4.41 -6.19
C ALA A 78 -24.64 3.22 -5.21
N ALA A 79 -23.62 2.36 -5.20
CA ALA A 79 -23.56 1.20 -4.31
C ALA A 79 -23.46 1.63 -2.84
N VAL A 80 -22.59 2.59 -2.56
CA VAL A 80 -22.41 3.15 -1.20
C VAL A 80 -23.70 3.79 -0.70
N SER A 81 -24.40 4.55 -1.54
CA SER A 81 -25.67 5.19 -1.15
C SER A 81 -26.76 4.15 -0.88
N ALA A 82 -26.80 3.05 -1.63
CA ALA A 82 -27.73 1.96 -1.38
C ALA A 82 -27.45 1.27 -0.02
N GLU A 83 -26.19 0.94 0.24
CA GLU A 83 -25.78 0.31 1.51
C GLU A 83 -26.07 1.22 2.72
N VAL A 84 -25.74 2.51 2.62
CA VAL A 84 -26.10 3.50 3.65
C VAL A 84 -27.61 3.54 3.86
N ALA A 85 -28.40 3.61 2.79
CA ALA A 85 -29.86 3.68 2.91
C ALA A 85 -30.48 2.44 3.55
N ASP A 86 -29.92 1.26 3.28
CA ASP A 86 -30.41 0.01 3.86
C ASP A 86 -30.05 -0.08 5.35
N ARG A 87 -28.79 0.21 5.71
CA ARG A 87 -28.33 0.16 7.11
C ARG A 87 -28.95 1.25 7.97
N SER A 88 -29.16 2.46 7.44
CA SER A 88 -29.81 3.54 8.18
C SER A 88 -31.31 3.27 8.44
N ARG A 89 -31.98 2.51 7.56
CA ARG A 89 -33.40 2.14 7.74
C ARG A 89 -33.61 1.24 8.96
N GLU A 90 -32.63 0.42 9.31
CA GLU A 90 -32.70 -0.50 10.45
C GLU A 90 -32.61 0.21 11.81
N LEU A 91 -32.02 1.42 11.85
CA LEU A 91 -31.77 2.19 13.07
C LEU A 91 -32.92 3.15 13.44
N GLY A 92 -33.79 3.50 12.49
CA GLY A 92 -34.88 4.47 12.69
C GLY A 92 -34.40 5.92 12.88
N ASP A 93 -35.34 6.86 12.99
CA ASP A 93 -35.08 8.31 12.91
C ASP A 93 -34.47 8.93 14.19
N GLN A 94 -34.25 8.17 15.27
CA GLN A 94 -33.96 8.75 16.60
C GLN A 94 -32.49 8.76 17.02
N ASP A 95 -31.58 8.16 16.26
CA ASP A 95 -30.15 8.09 16.64
C ASP A 95 -29.22 8.57 15.51
N GLN A 96 -29.13 9.90 15.37
CA GLN A 96 -28.31 10.54 14.34
C GLN A 96 -26.82 10.19 14.46
N ASP A 97 -26.30 10.04 15.67
CA ASP A 97 -24.89 9.69 15.91
C ASP A 97 -24.58 8.26 15.45
N GLN A 98 -25.52 7.34 15.67
CA GLN A 98 -25.39 5.96 15.21
C GLN A 98 -25.51 5.87 13.67
N ILE A 99 -26.38 6.67 13.06
CA ILE A 99 -26.46 6.80 11.59
C ILE A 99 -25.13 7.36 11.03
N LEU A 100 -24.57 8.41 11.63
CA LEU A 100 -23.28 8.96 11.21
C LEU A 100 -22.13 7.95 11.37
N THR A 101 -22.18 7.11 12.41
CA THR A 101 -21.24 6.01 12.62
C THR A 101 -21.34 4.99 11.49
N VAL A 102 -22.57 4.57 11.13
CA VAL A 102 -22.81 3.68 9.98
C VAL A 102 -22.28 4.27 8.68
N VAL A 103 -22.56 5.54 8.41
CA VAL A 103 -22.05 6.21 7.19
C VAL A 103 -20.53 6.21 7.20
N ALA A 104 -19.89 6.57 8.31
CA ALA A 104 -18.43 6.55 8.42
C ALA A 104 -17.85 5.15 8.19
N GLU A 105 -18.49 4.10 8.71
CA GLU A 105 -18.09 2.71 8.49
C GLU A 105 -18.17 2.30 7.02
N VAL A 106 -19.29 2.58 6.34
CA VAL A 106 -19.47 2.24 4.92
C VAL A 106 -18.45 2.97 4.05
N LEU A 107 -18.25 4.28 4.31
CA LEU A 107 -17.23 5.07 3.60
C LEU A 107 -15.84 4.53 3.84
N ASN A 108 -15.50 4.14 5.07
CA ASN A 108 -14.21 3.55 5.38
C ASN A 108 -14.05 2.16 4.77
N ALA A 109 -15.08 1.32 4.74
CA ALA A 109 -15.05 0.01 4.10
C ALA A 109 -14.83 0.11 2.59
N THR A 110 -15.46 1.07 1.93
CA THR A 110 -15.28 1.32 0.49
C THR A 110 -13.92 1.94 0.17
N ARG A 111 -13.39 2.76 1.09
CA ARG A 111 -12.08 3.42 0.97
C ARG A 111 -10.91 2.55 1.42
N ARG A 112 -11.17 1.49 2.19
CA ARG A 112 -10.20 0.39 2.33
C ARG A 112 -9.88 0.00 0.90
N PRO A 113 -8.59 -0.05 0.53
CA PRO A 113 -8.27 -0.43 -0.83
C PRO A 113 -8.92 -1.79 -1.02
N ASP A 114 -9.78 -1.87 -2.04
CA ASP A 114 -10.38 -3.09 -2.52
C ASP A 114 -9.31 -4.18 -2.38
N ALA A 115 -9.60 -5.25 -1.63
CA ALA A 115 -8.61 -6.31 -1.42
C ALA A 115 -8.06 -6.72 -2.80
N ASP A 116 -8.92 -6.74 -3.82
CA ASP A 116 -8.61 -6.95 -5.24
C ASP A 116 -7.69 -5.92 -5.91
N ARG A 117 -7.70 -4.65 -5.48
CA ARG A 117 -6.86 -3.57 -6.03
C ARG A 117 -5.51 -3.45 -5.32
N LEU A 118 -5.43 -3.84 -4.04
CA LEU A 118 -4.18 -4.25 -3.38
C LEU A 118 -3.65 -5.60 -3.92
N ASN A 119 -4.53 -6.42 -4.51
CA ASN A 119 -4.25 -7.77 -5.04
C ASN A 119 -3.96 -7.85 -6.54
N ARG A 120 -3.60 -6.77 -7.22
CA ARG A 120 -3.03 -6.89 -8.57
C ARG A 120 -1.72 -6.14 -8.65
N MET A 121 -0.64 -6.89 -8.85
CA MET A 121 0.62 -6.26 -9.24
C MET A 121 0.36 -5.39 -10.47
N PRO A 122 0.82 -4.13 -10.47
CA PRO A 122 0.85 -3.37 -11.71
C PRO A 122 1.66 -4.17 -12.74
N SER A 123 1.16 -4.30 -13.97
CA SER A 123 1.91 -4.97 -15.04
C SER A 123 3.35 -4.44 -15.11
N MET A 124 4.33 -5.28 -15.49
CA MET A 124 5.72 -4.84 -15.66
C MET A 124 5.87 -3.59 -16.53
N ALA A 125 5.02 -3.41 -17.55
CA ALA A 125 4.99 -2.19 -18.36
C ALA A 125 4.66 -0.93 -17.55
N LYS A 126 3.68 -1.01 -16.64
CA LYS A 126 3.30 0.09 -15.73
C LYS A 126 4.39 0.37 -14.69
N LEU A 127 4.99 -0.67 -14.11
CA LEU A 127 6.10 -0.52 -13.15
C LEU A 127 7.30 0.16 -13.81
N ARG A 128 7.72 -0.30 -14.99
CA ARG A 128 8.80 0.31 -15.78
C ARG A 128 8.50 1.75 -16.17
N ALA A 129 7.26 2.05 -16.58
CA ALA A 129 6.85 3.43 -16.88
C ALA A 129 6.89 4.34 -15.65
N SER A 130 6.56 3.84 -14.46
CA SER A 130 6.70 4.59 -13.20
C SER A 130 8.16 4.82 -12.82
N GLN A 131 9.01 3.80 -13.00
CA GLN A 131 10.45 3.87 -12.74
C GLN A 131 11.14 4.85 -13.70
N ALA A 132 10.77 4.85 -14.99
CA ALA A 132 11.28 5.80 -15.97
C ALA A 132 10.94 7.27 -15.61
N ARG A 133 9.85 7.50 -14.88
CA ARG A 133 9.45 8.82 -14.37
C ARG A 133 10.06 9.16 -13.01
N GLY A 134 10.84 8.26 -12.39
CA GLY A 134 11.41 8.44 -11.06
C GLY A 134 10.42 8.31 -9.90
N ASN A 135 9.20 7.81 -10.17
CA ASN A 135 8.09 7.77 -9.19
C ASN A 135 7.75 6.35 -8.73
N SER A 136 8.55 5.35 -9.09
CA SER A 136 8.32 3.98 -8.63
C SER A 136 8.88 3.80 -7.23
N THR A 137 8.07 3.28 -6.31
CA THR A 137 8.51 2.74 -5.01
C THR A 137 8.74 1.23 -5.05
N ASP A 138 8.48 0.60 -6.20
CA ASP A 138 8.32 -0.84 -6.32
C ASP A 138 9.50 -1.52 -7.03
N LEU A 139 10.39 -0.75 -7.68
CA LEU A 139 11.57 -1.26 -8.38
C LEU A 139 12.84 -0.61 -7.80
N TRP A 140 13.24 -1.07 -6.61
CA TRP A 140 14.43 -0.63 -5.92
C TRP A 140 15.33 -1.82 -5.60
N TYR A 141 16.62 -1.66 -5.81
CA TYR A 141 17.60 -2.70 -5.55
C TYR A 141 18.16 -2.58 -4.14
N THR A 142 18.16 -3.69 -3.44
CA THR A 142 18.72 -3.86 -2.09
C THR A 142 20.25 -3.82 -2.15
N PRO A 143 20.95 -3.01 -1.35
CA PRO A 143 22.41 -3.07 -1.30
C PRO A 143 22.89 -4.34 -0.58
N ARG A 144 24.06 -4.87 -0.96
CA ARG A 144 24.64 -6.08 -0.33
C ARG A 144 24.78 -5.94 1.19
N THR A 145 25.15 -4.75 1.67
CA THR A 145 25.28 -4.43 3.10
C THR A 145 23.98 -4.59 3.89
N ALA A 146 22.81 -4.49 3.27
CA ALA A 146 21.52 -4.72 3.95
C ALA A 146 21.15 -6.22 4.04
N VAL A 147 21.74 -7.05 3.18
CA VAL A 147 21.54 -8.50 3.16
C VAL A 147 22.50 -9.19 4.12
N ALA A 148 23.74 -8.69 4.24
CA ALA A 148 24.78 -9.26 5.11
C ALA A 148 24.33 -9.61 6.55
N PRO A 149 23.55 -8.77 7.26
CA PRO A 149 23.12 -9.08 8.63
C PRO A 149 22.20 -10.30 8.71
N LEU A 150 21.50 -10.63 7.60
CA LEU A 150 20.59 -11.77 7.53
C LEU A 150 21.34 -13.11 7.68
N LEU A 151 22.59 -13.17 7.21
CA LEU A 151 23.43 -14.37 7.30
C LEU A 151 23.69 -14.80 8.76
N ALA A 152 23.56 -13.89 9.72
CA ALA A 152 23.73 -14.20 11.14
C ALA A 152 22.52 -14.92 11.76
N ILE A 153 21.34 -14.86 11.11
CA ILE A 153 20.10 -15.46 11.61
C ILE A 153 19.57 -16.59 10.73
N LEU A 154 20.00 -16.67 9.46
CA LEU A 154 19.66 -17.80 8.61
C LEU A 154 20.31 -19.08 9.15
N PRO A 155 19.63 -20.24 9.06
CA PRO A 155 20.28 -21.53 9.26
C PRO A 155 21.52 -21.66 8.37
N PRO A 156 22.58 -22.36 8.82
CA PRO A 156 23.76 -22.56 8.00
C PRO A 156 23.46 -23.47 6.79
N PRO A 157 24.20 -23.33 5.66
CA PRO A 157 24.06 -24.23 4.52
C PRO A 157 24.31 -25.71 4.88
N PRO A 158 23.71 -26.67 4.13
CA PRO A 158 22.83 -26.44 2.98
C PRO A 158 21.42 -26.00 3.41
N LEU A 159 20.94 -24.92 2.79
CA LEU A 159 19.58 -24.39 2.96
C LEU A 159 19.15 -23.82 1.61
N ARG A 160 17.94 -24.16 1.17
CA ARG A 160 17.40 -23.72 -0.11
C ARG A 160 16.54 -22.47 0.07
N VAL A 161 17.02 -21.35 -0.44
CA VAL A 161 16.40 -20.04 -0.27
C VAL A 161 15.62 -19.65 -1.52
N TRP A 162 14.35 -19.28 -1.36
CA TRP A 162 13.54 -18.69 -2.41
C TRP A 162 13.68 -17.16 -2.40
N ALA A 163 14.37 -16.63 -3.41
CA ALA A 163 14.47 -15.20 -3.68
C ALA A 163 13.47 -14.82 -4.78
N HIS A 164 12.25 -14.43 -4.38
CA HIS A 164 11.24 -13.93 -5.31
C HIS A 164 11.33 -12.41 -5.48
N ALA A 165 10.91 -11.86 -6.63
CA ALA A 165 11.13 -10.48 -7.08
C ALA A 165 12.60 -10.19 -7.43
N ASP A 166 13.36 -11.26 -7.62
CA ASP A 166 14.79 -11.25 -7.82
C ASP A 166 15.15 -12.11 -9.04
N VAL A 167 16.10 -11.62 -9.83
CA VAL A 167 16.62 -12.33 -11.00
C VAL A 167 18.13 -12.47 -10.82
N ARG A 168 18.66 -13.68 -10.99
CA ARG A 168 20.09 -13.97 -10.94
C ARG A 168 20.89 -13.07 -11.89
N GLY A 169 22.04 -12.57 -11.42
CA GLY A 169 22.84 -11.56 -12.13
C GLY A 169 22.26 -10.14 -12.08
N ARG A 170 21.12 -9.95 -11.40
CA ARG A 170 20.47 -8.66 -11.16
C ARG A 170 19.83 -8.57 -9.76
N SER A 171 20.43 -9.21 -8.76
CA SER A 171 19.97 -9.10 -7.38
C SER A 171 21.11 -9.33 -6.40
N HIS A 172 21.37 -8.33 -5.57
CA HIS A 172 22.33 -8.47 -4.47
C HIS A 172 21.82 -9.38 -3.35
N ILE A 173 20.51 -9.65 -3.25
CA ILE A 173 20.00 -10.68 -2.34
C ILE A 173 20.51 -12.04 -2.81
N VAL A 174 20.33 -12.33 -4.09
CA VAL A 174 20.81 -13.58 -4.72
C VAL A 174 22.32 -13.68 -4.62
N ASP A 175 23.05 -12.64 -5.04
CA ASP A 175 24.52 -12.65 -5.05
C ASP A 175 25.09 -12.97 -3.65
N VAL A 176 24.60 -12.29 -2.60
CA VAL A 176 25.08 -12.46 -1.23
C VAL A 176 24.78 -13.85 -0.67
N LEU A 177 23.59 -14.39 -0.96
CA LEU A 177 23.20 -15.72 -0.50
C LEU A 177 23.99 -16.82 -1.21
N GLU A 178 24.17 -16.73 -2.53
CA GLU A 178 24.96 -17.71 -3.29
C GLU A 178 26.43 -17.70 -2.86
N GLU A 179 27.02 -16.51 -2.65
CA GLU A 179 28.40 -16.38 -2.16
C GLU A 179 28.58 -16.94 -0.74
N ALA A 180 27.53 -16.90 0.09
CA ALA A 180 27.51 -17.53 1.41
C ALA A 180 27.26 -19.05 1.37
N GLY A 181 27.07 -19.64 0.18
CA GLY A 181 26.94 -21.08 -0.01
C GLY A 181 25.52 -21.63 0.05
N TYR A 182 24.49 -20.76 0.00
CA TYR A 182 23.09 -21.18 -0.07
C TYR A 182 22.69 -21.64 -1.48
N ASP A 183 21.74 -22.57 -1.59
CA ASP A 183 21.09 -22.88 -2.88
C ASP A 183 19.94 -21.91 -3.11
N VAL A 184 20.02 -21.06 -4.13
CA VAL A 184 19.05 -19.99 -4.36
C VAL A 184 18.15 -20.29 -5.55
N VAL A 185 16.84 -20.35 -5.29
CA VAL A 185 15.81 -20.41 -6.32
C VAL A 185 15.31 -18.99 -6.59
N CYS A 186 15.42 -18.53 -7.83
CA CYS A 186 14.96 -17.19 -8.23
C CYS A 186 13.63 -17.27 -8.98
N SER A 187 12.79 -16.25 -8.82
CA SER A 187 11.62 -16.05 -9.66
C SER A 187 11.17 -14.60 -9.63
N ASP A 188 10.63 -14.11 -10.74
CA ASP A 188 10.23 -12.73 -10.88
C ASP A 188 9.09 -12.57 -11.89
N LEU A 189 8.31 -11.49 -11.75
CA LEU A 189 7.23 -11.20 -12.69
C LEU A 189 7.77 -10.95 -14.11
N SER A 190 9.01 -10.45 -14.26
CA SER A 190 9.64 -10.26 -15.56
C SER A 190 10.03 -11.55 -16.27
N THR A 191 10.17 -12.66 -15.53
CA THR A 191 10.39 -14.00 -16.08
C THR A 191 9.08 -14.80 -16.22
N GLY A 192 7.94 -14.14 -16.01
CA GLY A 192 6.61 -14.75 -16.16
C GLY A 192 6.11 -15.49 -14.92
N GLN A 193 6.79 -15.35 -13.78
CA GLN A 193 6.44 -16.01 -12.52
C GLN A 193 5.80 -14.99 -11.59
N ASP A 194 4.47 -15.03 -11.46
CA ASP A 194 3.74 -14.18 -10.51
C ASP A 194 3.80 -14.80 -9.11
N PHE A 195 4.36 -14.07 -8.13
CA PHE A 195 4.44 -14.52 -6.74
C PHE A 195 3.11 -15.04 -6.21
N PHE A 196 2.01 -14.34 -6.54
CA PHE A 196 0.71 -14.58 -5.94
C PHE A 196 -0.05 -15.75 -6.55
N THR A 197 0.51 -16.40 -7.57
CA THR A 197 -0.07 -17.61 -8.17
C THR A 197 0.54 -18.89 -7.61
N PHE A 198 1.65 -18.81 -6.86
CA PHE A 198 2.25 -19.99 -6.27
C PHE A 198 1.34 -20.58 -5.18
N THR A 199 1.13 -21.88 -5.26
CA THR A 199 0.40 -22.66 -4.26
C THR A 199 1.37 -23.34 -3.30
N ALA A 200 0.88 -23.75 -2.13
CA ALA A 200 1.70 -24.48 -1.14
C ALA A 200 2.33 -25.75 -1.75
N ALA A 201 1.58 -26.48 -2.60
CA ALA A 201 2.07 -27.68 -3.27
C ALA A 201 3.19 -27.39 -4.28
N GLU A 202 3.12 -26.26 -5.00
CA GLU A 202 4.19 -25.84 -5.92
C GLU A 202 5.44 -25.42 -5.15
N VAL A 203 5.28 -24.69 -4.05
CA VAL A 203 6.40 -24.29 -3.18
C VAL A 203 7.05 -25.51 -2.53
N GLU A 204 6.25 -26.49 -2.08
CA GLU A 204 6.74 -27.78 -1.58
C GLU A 204 7.52 -28.54 -2.66
N ALA A 205 7.00 -28.59 -3.89
CA ALA A 205 7.68 -29.23 -5.02
C ALA A 205 8.99 -28.53 -5.42
N MET A 206 9.11 -27.22 -5.19
CA MET A 206 10.37 -26.48 -5.34
C MET A 206 11.40 -26.86 -4.27
N GLY A 207 10.96 -27.42 -3.14
CA GLY A 207 11.83 -27.84 -2.04
C GLY A 207 12.59 -26.68 -1.40
N VAL A 208 11.96 -25.51 -1.31
CA VAL A 208 12.53 -24.31 -0.68
C VAL A 208 12.23 -24.32 0.81
N ASP A 209 13.22 -23.94 1.63
CA ASP A 209 13.12 -23.95 3.09
C ASP A 209 12.67 -22.60 3.65
N VAL A 210 13.00 -21.51 2.96
CA VAL A 210 12.76 -20.13 3.41
C VAL A 210 12.61 -19.19 2.23
N ALA A 211 11.75 -18.19 2.34
CA ALA A 211 11.72 -17.04 1.41
C ALA A 211 12.53 -15.85 1.94
N VAL A 212 13.37 -15.24 1.11
CA VAL A 212 14.09 -14.00 1.42
C VAL A 212 13.87 -13.01 0.29
N THR A 213 13.29 -11.85 0.59
CA THR A 213 13.05 -10.83 -0.44
C THR A 213 12.91 -9.42 0.13
N ASN A 214 13.18 -8.42 -0.71
CA ASN A 214 12.71 -7.06 -0.55
C ASN A 214 11.47 -6.89 -1.43
N PRO A 215 10.25 -7.12 -0.90
CA PRO A 215 9.05 -7.16 -1.74
C PRO A 215 8.75 -5.76 -2.31
N PRO A 216 8.10 -5.68 -3.48
CA PRO A 216 7.63 -4.41 -4.01
C PRO A 216 6.73 -3.69 -2.99
N TYR A 217 7.06 -2.43 -2.68
CA TYR A 217 6.49 -1.73 -1.53
C TYR A 217 4.95 -1.69 -1.58
N SER A 218 4.35 -1.41 -2.72
CA SER A 218 2.91 -1.27 -2.89
C SER A 218 2.09 -2.51 -2.49
N VAL A 219 2.70 -3.70 -2.56
CA VAL A 219 2.02 -4.99 -2.29
C VAL A 219 2.57 -5.73 -1.08
N ARG A 220 3.47 -5.14 -0.28
CA ARG A 220 4.11 -5.77 0.90
C ARG A 220 3.13 -6.44 1.87
N ARG A 221 1.96 -5.85 2.11
CA ARG A 221 0.92 -6.41 2.99
C ARG A 221 0.37 -7.73 2.44
N ARG A 222 0.08 -7.77 1.13
CA ARG A 222 -0.38 -8.98 0.45
C ARG A 222 0.72 -10.00 0.35
N TRP A 223 1.96 -9.55 0.10
CA TRP A 223 3.12 -10.42 0.05
C TRP A 223 3.30 -11.20 1.34
N LEU A 224 3.22 -10.50 2.47
CA LEU A 224 3.24 -11.09 3.80
C LEU A 224 2.08 -12.07 3.99
N ALA A 225 0.85 -11.67 3.68
CA ALA A 225 -0.32 -12.54 3.82
C ALA A 225 -0.15 -13.83 3.01
N HIS A 226 0.34 -13.73 1.77
CA HIS A 226 0.57 -14.89 0.92
C HIS A 226 1.67 -15.81 1.47
N LEU A 227 2.80 -15.27 1.97
CA LEU A 227 3.82 -16.08 2.66
C LEU A 227 3.27 -16.78 3.91
N VAL A 228 2.40 -16.11 4.65
CA VAL A 228 1.73 -16.69 5.82
C VAL A 228 0.83 -17.86 5.41
N ASP A 229 0.03 -17.69 4.35
CA ASP A 229 -0.86 -18.71 3.79
C ASP A 229 -0.08 -19.91 3.22
N LEU A 230 1.09 -19.66 2.60
CA LEU A 230 2.00 -20.70 2.12
C LEU A 230 2.66 -21.48 3.27
N GLY A 231 2.61 -20.98 4.50
CA GLY A 231 3.25 -21.61 5.67
C GLY A 231 4.77 -21.58 5.64
N LEU A 232 5.39 -20.83 4.72
CA LEU A 232 6.84 -20.80 4.51
C LEU A 232 7.52 -19.85 5.51
N PRO A 233 8.63 -20.25 6.16
CA PRO A 233 9.50 -19.31 6.87
C PRO A 233 9.98 -18.20 5.94
N PHE A 234 10.16 -16.99 6.47
CA PHE A 234 10.56 -15.88 5.62
C PHE A 234 11.36 -14.79 6.34
N ALA A 235 12.09 -14.01 5.54
CA ALA A 235 12.61 -12.70 5.87
C ALA A 235 12.18 -11.68 4.79
N LEU A 236 11.44 -10.65 5.20
CA LEU A 236 11.00 -9.56 4.32
C LEU A 236 11.67 -8.24 4.71
N LEU A 237 12.46 -7.66 3.80
CA LEU A 237 13.04 -6.34 4.01
C LEU A 237 12.01 -5.26 3.74
N VAL A 238 11.62 -4.53 4.78
CA VAL A 238 10.53 -3.54 4.71
C VAL A 238 10.85 -2.34 5.61
N PRO A 239 10.23 -1.17 5.37
CA PRO A 239 10.29 -0.08 6.34
C PRO A 239 9.74 -0.52 7.68
N GLU A 240 10.45 -0.20 8.76
CA GLU A 240 10.00 -0.44 10.14
C GLU A 240 8.72 0.36 10.43
N THR A 241 8.56 1.50 9.75
CA THR A 241 7.38 2.32 9.86
C THR A 241 6.13 1.58 9.38
N GLY A 242 5.15 1.52 10.27
CA GLY A 242 3.86 0.90 10.00
C GLY A 242 3.86 -0.62 10.03
N VAL A 243 4.95 -1.32 10.41
CA VAL A 243 4.92 -2.79 10.61
C VAL A 243 3.74 -3.20 11.49
N GLY A 244 3.54 -2.50 12.62
CA GLY A 244 2.40 -2.71 13.52
C GLY A 244 1.02 -2.36 12.94
N GLU A 245 0.94 -1.80 11.74
CA GLU A 245 -0.32 -1.49 11.05
C GLU A 245 -0.57 -2.46 9.90
N TRP A 246 0.37 -2.55 8.95
CA TRP A 246 0.15 -3.32 7.73
C TRP A 246 0.36 -4.82 7.92
N ALA A 247 1.26 -5.24 8.82
CA ALA A 247 1.56 -6.64 9.11
C ALA A 247 0.66 -7.23 10.21
N PHE A 248 0.08 -6.39 11.06
CA PHE A 248 -0.69 -6.80 12.23
C PHE A 248 -1.84 -7.75 11.88
N GLU A 249 -2.71 -7.35 10.96
CA GLU A 249 -3.90 -8.14 10.66
C GLU A 249 -3.56 -9.50 10.01
N PRO A 250 -2.70 -9.60 8.97
CA PRO A 250 -2.32 -10.89 8.40
C PRO A 250 -1.70 -11.85 9.41
N LEU A 251 -0.80 -11.36 10.27
CA LEU A 251 -0.13 -12.19 11.28
C LEU A 251 -1.09 -12.60 12.39
N ARG A 252 -1.89 -11.66 12.91
CA ARG A 252 -2.84 -11.92 13.99
C ARG A 252 -3.93 -12.91 13.57
N THR A 253 -4.52 -12.72 12.38
CA THR A 253 -5.60 -13.59 11.88
C THR A 253 -5.10 -15.02 11.68
N ALA A 254 -3.85 -15.21 11.24
CA ALA A 254 -3.24 -16.52 11.08
C ALA A 254 -2.68 -17.12 12.39
N GLY A 255 -2.69 -16.38 13.51
CA GLY A 255 -1.98 -16.77 14.73
C GLY A 255 -0.47 -16.95 14.53
N ALA A 256 0.10 -16.25 13.55
CA ALA A 256 1.49 -16.40 13.15
C ALA A 256 2.40 -15.51 14.01
N GLU A 257 3.38 -16.12 14.68
CA GLU A 257 4.46 -15.38 15.34
C GLU A 257 5.45 -14.85 14.30
N ALA A 258 5.85 -13.59 14.45
CA ALA A 258 6.89 -12.97 13.65
C ALA A 258 7.66 -11.97 14.52
N GLY A 259 8.95 -11.80 14.22
CA GLY A 259 9.81 -10.83 14.88
C GLY A 259 10.59 -9.97 13.88
N LEU A 260 11.50 -9.17 14.42
CA LEU A 260 12.26 -8.19 13.66
C LEU A 260 13.77 -8.40 13.83
N LEU A 261 14.49 -8.41 12.71
CA LEU A 261 15.93 -8.11 12.67
C LEU A 261 16.08 -6.60 12.39
N LEU A 262 16.38 -5.84 13.44
CA LEU A 262 16.61 -4.39 13.37
C LEU A 262 18.01 -4.09 12.87
N LEU A 263 18.11 -3.18 11.91
CA LEU A 263 19.39 -2.78 11.34
C LEU A 263 19.90 -1.52 12.04
N ASN A 264 21.19 -1.49 12.39
CA ASN A 264 21.78 -0.37 13.12
C ASN A 264 21.88 0.94 12.31
N ARG A 265 21.53 0.94 11.02
CA ARG A 265 21.58 2.10 10.12
C ARG A 265 20.44 2.04 9.11
N ARG A 266 20.02 3.21 8.64
CA ARG A 266 19.04 3.29 7.55
C ARG A 266 19.66 2.80 6.24
N ILE A 267 18.86 2.06 5.47
CA ILE A 267 19.30 1.46 4.21
C ILE A 267 18.99 2.41 3.05
N ALA A 268 20.04 2.83 2.34
CA ALA A 268 19.89 3.49 1.05
C ALA A 268 19.79 2.43 -0.04
N PHE A 269 18.78 2.55 -0.90
CA PHE A 269 18.54 1.65 -2.02
C PHE A 269 18.92 2.33 -3.34
N SER A 270 19.15 1.56 -4.42
CA SER A 270 19.36 2.13 -5.76
C SER A 270 18.13 1.93 -6.64
N GLN A 271 17.83 2.89 -7.51
CA GLN A 271 16.68 2.81 -8.42
C GLN A 271 17.00 2.02 -9.70
N ARG A 272 18.28 1.77 -9.96
CA ARG A 272 18.80 1.12 -11.16
C ARG A 272 19.90 0.14 -10.78
N TRP A 273 19.93 -0.99 -11.48
CA TRP A 273 20.93 -2.02 -11.25
C TRP A 273 22.33 -1.51 -11.59
N GLY A 274 23.30 -1.82 -10.73
CA GLY A 274 24.69 -1.38 -10.88
C GLY A 274 24.98 0.08 -10.52
N GLU A 275 23.96 0.87 -10.19
CA GLU A 275 24.14 2.24 -9.70
C GLU A 275 24.31 2.26 -8.18
N ARG A 276 25.03 3.27 -7.67
CA ARG A 276 25.18 3.49 -6.23
C ARG A 276 23.82 3.80 -5.60
N PRO A 277 23.59 3.39 -4.33
CA PRO A 277 22.44 3.83 -3.57
C PRO A 277 22.29 5.35 -3.58
N VAL A 278 21.05 5.83 -3.66
CA VAL A 278 20.76 7.26 -3.78
C VAL A 278 19.96 7.74 -2.58
N GLY A 279 20.35 8.90 -2.04
CA GLY A 279 19.56 9.68 -1.10
C GLY A 279 19.85 9.42 0.37
N ASN A 280 19.12 10.15 1.21
CA ASN A 280 19.11 10.00 2.66
C ASN A 280 17.75 9.41 3.06
N PRO A 281 17.64 8.08 3.24
CA PRO A 281 16.36 7.42 3.46
C PRO A 281 15.61 8.03 4.66
N PRO A 282 14.35 8.45 4.48
CA PRO A 282 13.59 9.13 5.54
C PRO A 282 13.19 8.20 6.68
N PHE A 283 13.14 6.88 6.42
CA PHE A 283 12.73 5.86 7.37
C PHE A 283 13.77 4.74 7.47
N SER A 284 13.82 4.07 8.62
CA SER A 284 14.60 2.86 8.83
C SER A 284 13.91 1.65 8.19
N SER A 285 14.71 0.66 7.80
CA SER A 285 14.26 -0.62 7.27
C SER A 285 14.86 -1.74 8.10
N GLY A 286 14.07 -2.80 8.29
CA GLY A 286 14.50 -4.02 8.95
C GLY A 286 13.90 -5.24 8.28
N TRP A 287 14.31 -6.42 8.71
CA TRP A 287 13.72 -7.67 8.21
C TRP A 287 12.60 -8.13 9.14
N VAL A 288 11.39 -8.25 8.62
CA VAL A 288 10.30 -8.96 9.30
C VAL A 288 10.50 -10.44 9.05
N CYS A 289 10.67 -11.21 10.11
CA CYS A 289 11.06 -12.60 10.06
C CYS A 289 10.01 -13.51 10.70
N ARG A 290 9.74 -14.66 10.08
CA ARG A 290 8.94 -15.76 10.65
C ARG A 290 9.73 -17.06 10.55
N GLY A 291 9.84 -17.78 11.66
CA GLY A 291 10.53 -19.08 11.71
C GLY A 291 12.05 -19.02 11.56
N LEU A 292 12.66 -17.84 11.64
CA LEU A 292 14.12 -17.65 11.48
C LEU A 292 14.82 -17.10 12.72
N LEU A 293 14.10 -16.38 13.59
CA LEU A 293 14.74 -15.80 14.76
C LEU A 293 15.06 -16.87 15.80
N PRO A 294 16.12 -16.68 16.61
CA PRO A 294 16.43 -17.59 17.71
C PRO A 294 15.23 -17.80 18.64
N ALA A 295 15.07 -19.03 19.14
CA ALA A 295 13.96 -19.36 20.02
C ALA A 295 13.87 -18.40 21.21
N GLY A 296 12.67 -17.83 21.43
CA GLY A 296 12.40 -16.86 22.48
C GLY A 296 12.82 -15.42 22.17
N GLN A 297 13.34 -15.13 20.97
CA GLN A 297 13.68 -13.77 20.54
C GLN A 297 12.73 -13.27 19.46
N GLN A 298 12.01 -12.19 19.77
CA GLN A 298 11.16 -11.48 18.80
C GLN A 298 11.84 -10.23 18.22
N LEU A 299 13.00 -9.86 18.78
CA LEU A 299 13.81 -8.72 18.36
C LEU A 299 15.29 -9.10 18.37
N VAL A 300 15.94 -8.99 17.23
CA VAL A 300 17.37 -9.26 17.03
C VAL A 300 18.01 -8.02 16.40
N PHE A 301 19.27 -7.75 16.72
CA PHE A 301 20.02 -6.62 16.17
C PHE A 301 21.02 -7.09 15.11
N GLY A 302 21.01 -6.44 13.96
CA GLY A 302 21.91 -6.68 12.84
C GLY A 302 22.81 -5.48 12.57
N GLU A 303 24.11 -5.73 12.49
CA GLU A 303 25.09 -4.70 12.13
C GLU A 303 25.25 -4.62 10.60
N VAL A 304 24.90 -3.46 10.05
CA VAL A 304 25.10 -3.15 8.63
C VAL A 304 26.57 -2.75 8.43
N PRO A 305 27.38 -3.54 7.71
CA PRO A 305 28.78 -3.22 7.52
C PRO A 305 28.95 -1.99 6.61
N ALA A 306 30.06 -1.27 6.77
CA ALA A 306 30.37 -0.10 5.95
C ALA A 306 30.59 -0.45 4.46
N THR A 307 31.08 -1.66 4.20
CA THR A 307 31.37 -2.23 2.88
C THR A 307 31.06 -3.73 2.90
N TYR A 308 30.71 -4.30 1.75
CA TYR A 308 30.46 -5.74 1.60
C TYR A 308 30.92 -6.25 0.24
#